data_AF-A0A358SLW6-F1
#
_entry.id   AF-A0A358SLW6-F1
#
_cell.length_a   1.000
_cell.length_b   1.000
_cell.length_c   1.000
_cell.angle_alpha   90.00
_cell.angle_beta   90.00
_cell.angle_gamma   90.00
#
_symmetry.space_group_name_H-M   'P 1'
#
loop_
_entity.id
_entity.type
_entity.pdbx_description
1 polymer ?
#
loop_
_entity_poly.entity_id
_entity_poly.type
_entity_poly.pdbx_seq_one_letter_code
_entity_poly.pdbx_strand_id
1 'polypeptide(L)'
;MSSPEQPAHLSNHQRNTLRQIFQHPAGHNIEWRAVLSLLEAVGSAEEQHGGKVAVTIGSETEYFDPPLHKDIGTQAVVNLRRMLTKAGYGAGAAEAGANGGDA
;
A
#
# COMPACT_ATOMS: atom_id res chain seq x y z
N MET A 1 -6.89 6.24 25.56
CA MET A 1 -7.49 5.04 24.93
C MET A 1 -7.74 5.44 23.49
N SER A 2 -7.07 4.95 22.46
CA SER A 2 -6.64 3.58 22.17
C SER A 2 -5.36 3.56 21.32
N SER A 3 -4.52 2.54 21.54
CA SER A 3 -3.26 2.32 20.83
C SER A 3 -3.49 1.90 19.36
N PRO A 4 -2.70 2.39 18.39
CA PRO A 4 -2.67 1.86 17.03
C PRO A 4 -1.82 0.58 16.99
N GLU A 5 -2.27 -0.46 17.69
CA GLU A 5 -1.64 -1.77 17.65
C GLU A 5 -2.56 -2.71 16.88
N GLN A 6 -2.06 -3.23 15.76
CA GLN A 6 -2.30 -4.56 15.15
C GLN A 6 -2.50 -4.46 13.62
N PRO A 7 -1.46 -4.71 12.79
CA PRO A 7 -1.60 -4.97 11.35
C PRO A 7 -2.29 -6.33 11.02
N ALA A 8 -3.12 -6.87 11.93
CA ALA A 8 -3.59 -8.25 11.90
C ALA A 8 -4.88 -8.51 11.09
N HIS A 9 -5.65 -7.47 10.73
CA HIS A 9 -6.94 -7.65 10.04
C HIS A 9 -6.89 -7.45 8.52
N LEU A 10 -5.79 -7.85 7.87
CA LEU A 10 -5.82 -8.01 6.42
C LEU A 10 -6.72 -9.20 6.05
N SER A 11 -7.85 -8.93 5.40
CA SER A 11 -8.74 -9.95 4.84
C SER A 11 -8.03 -10.81 3.78
N ASN A 12 -8.55 -12.01 3.51
CA ASN A 12 -7.97 -12.91 2.49
C ASN A 12 -7.80 -12.23 1.13
N HIS A 13 -8.74 -11.35 0.77
CA HIS A 13 -8.65 -10.55 -0.45
C HIS A 13 -7.46 -9.57 -0.42
N GLN A 14 -7.29 -8.82 0.66
CA GLN A 14 -6.18 -7.87 0.83
C GLN A 14 -4.82 -8.58 0.84
N ARG A 15 -4.71 -9.74 1.50
CA ARG A 15 -3.49 -10.57 1.45
C ARG A 15 -3.19 -11.07 0.04
N ASN A 16 -4.23 -11.41 -0.73
CA ASN A 16 -4.06 -11.82 -2.11
C ASN A 16 -3.58 -10.66 -3.00
N THR A 17 -4.13 -9.46 -2.81
CA THR A 17 -3.69 -8.24 -3.49
C THR A 17 -2.23 -7.93 -3.16
N LEU A 18 -1.85 -8.00 -1.88
CA LEU A 18 -0.45 -7.86 -1.45
C LEU A 18 0.46 -8.85 -2.20
N ARG A 19 0.12 -10.14 -2.22
CA ARG A 19 0.92 -11.14 -2.95
C ARG A 19 1.06 -10.78 -4.43
N GLN A 20 -0.01 -10.33 -5.09
CA GLN A 20 0.06 -9.95 -6.50
C GLN A 20 0.92 -8.71 -6.76
N ILE A 21 0.92 -7.72 -5.85
CA ILE A 21 1.78 -6.53 -5.91
C ILE A 21 3.26 -6.92 -5.74
N PHE A 22 3.55 -7.89 -4.88
CA PHE A 22 4.92 -8.36 -4.62
C PHE A 22 5.41 -9.45 -5.59
N GLN A 23 4.51 -10.13 -6.31
CA GLN A 23 4.85 -11.13 -7.31
C GLN A 23 5.52 -10.49 -8.54
N HIS A 24 6.51 -11.17 -9.12
CA HIS A 24 7.16 -10.73 -10.35
C HIS A 24 6.98 -11.77 -11.47
N PRO A 25 6.44 -11.38 -12.64
CA PRO A 25 5.94 -10.05 -12.99
C PRO A 25 4.70 -9.65 -12.16
N ALA A 26 4.50 -8.35 -11.96
CA ALA A 26 3.30 -7.83 -11.31
C ALA A 26 2.07 -8.35 -12.08
N GLY A 27 1.14 -8.98 -11.38
CA GLY A 27 -0.03 -9.56 -12.04
C GLY A 27 -0.76 -8.50 -12.87
N HIS A 28 -1.01 -8.78 -14.15
CA HIS A 28 -1.64 -7.84 -15.09
C HIS A 28 -3.14 -7.57 -14.82
N ASN A 29 -3.64 -7.93 -13.63
CA ASN A 29 -5.08 -7.98 -13.33
C ASN A 29 -5.35 -7.59 -11.86
N ILE A 30 -4.54 -6.70 -11.30
CA ILE A 30 -4.75 -6.17 -9.96
C ILE A 30 -5.82 -5.07 -10.07
N GLU A 31 -7.00 -5.33 -9.52
CA GLU A 31 -8.09 -4.35 -9.55
C GLU A 31 -7.80 -3.17 -8.65
N TRP A 32 -8.01 -1.94 -9.15
CA TRP A 32 -7.83 -0.71 -8.39
C TRP A 32 -8.64 -0.69 -7.10
N ARG A 33 -9.86 -1.23 -7.11
CA ARG A 33 -10.70 -1.33 -5.90
C ARG A 33 -10.07 -2.22 -4.84
N ALA A 34 -9.42 -3.32 -5.25
CA ALA A 34 -8.71 -4.20 -4.34
C ALA A 34 -7.46 -3.53 -3.73
N VAL A 35 -6.82 -2.63 -4.50
CA VAL A 35 -5.72 -1.79 -4.02
C VAL A 35 -6.23 -0.76 -3.02
N LEU A 36 -7.31 -0.03 -3.33
CA LEU A 36 -7.91 0.92 -2.39
C LEU A 36 -8.26 0.26 -1.07
N SER A 37 -8.95 -0.89 -1.10
CA SER A 37 -9.29 -1.64 0.12
C SER A 37 -8.06 -2.17 0.88
N LEU A 38 -6.93 -2.37 0.21
CA LEU A 38 -5.67 -2.68 0.89
C LEU A 38 -5.10 -1.43 1.56
N LEU A 39 -5.08 -0.31 0.84
CA LEU A 39 -4.55 0.96 1.30
C LEU A 39 -5.32 1.51 2.52
N GLU A 40 -6.65 1.41 2.50
CA GLU A 40 -7.52 1.71 3.64
C GLU A 40 -7.24 0.80 4.86
N ALA A 41 -6.70 -0.40 4.64
CA ALA A 41 -6.37 -1.32 5.73
C ALA A 41 -4.98 -1.08 6.32
N VAL A 42 -4.03 -0.57 5.54
CA VAL A 42 -2.64 -0.32 5.98
C VAL A 42 -2.38 1.13 6.37
N GLY A 43 -3.28 2.05 6.01
CA GLY A 43 -3.16 3.49 6.22
C GLY A 43 -4.46 4.22 5.87
N SER A 44 -4.36 5.35 5.17
CA SER A 44 -5.50 6.15 4.71
C SER A 44 -5.42 6.38 3.21
N ALA A 45 -6.54 6.24 2.49
CA ALA A 45 -6.64 6.56 1.07
C ALA A 45 -7.82 7.52 0.84
N GLU A 46 -7.54 8.72 0.35
CA GLU A 46 -8.53 9.78 0.12
C GLU A 46 -8.52 10.25 -1.34
N GLU A 47 -9.68 10.28 -1.98
CA GLU A 47 -9.83 10.84 -3.33
C GLU A 47 -9.83 12.38 -3.28
N GLN A 48 -8.85 12.99 -3.94
CA GLN A 48 -8.70 14.43 -4.01
C GLN A 48 -9.50 15.02 -5.17
N HIS A 49 -9.82 16.31 -5.06
CA HIS A 49 -10.58 17.08 -6.05
C HIS A 49 -10.00 17.08 -7.48
N GLY A 50 -8.73 16.68 -7.66
CA GLY A 50 -8.08 16.51 -8.97
C GLY A 50 -8.20 15.11 -9.57
N GLY A 51 -9.01 14.23 -8.96
CA GLY A 51 -9.13 12.83 -9.35
C GLY A 51 -7.93 11.97 -8.95
N LYS A 52 -6.97 12.50 -8.18
CA LYS A 52 -5.85 11.71 -7.63
C LYS A 52 -6.25 11.12 -6.28
N VAL A 53 -5.70 9.96 -5.93
CA VAL A 53 -5.88 9.37 -4.61
C VAL A 53 -4.64 9.65 -3.76
N ALA A 54 -4.83 10.41 -2.69
CA ALA A 54 -3.81 10.64 -1.67
C ALA A 54 -3.78 9.44 -0.73
N VAL A 55 -2.64 8.76 -0.68
CA VAL A 55 -2.44 7.57 0.13
C VAL A 55 -1.40 7.89 1.18
N THR A 56 -1.75 7.72 2.46
CA THR A 56 -0.86 7.97 3.59
C THR A 56 -0.65 6.66 4.35
N ILE A 57 0.59 6.20 4.46
CA ILE A 57 0.96 5.02 5.22
C ILE A 57 2.07 5.43 6.20
N GLY A 58 1.76 5.40 7.50
CA GLY A 58 2.67 5.92 8.52
C GLY A 58 2.92 7.41 8.33
N SER A 59 4.19 7.78 8.08
CA SER A 59 4.62 9.17 7.86
C SER A 59 4.79 9.54 6.39
N GLU A 60 4.62 8.60 5.46
CA GLU A 60 4.74 8.85 4.02
C GLU A 60 3.36 9.02 3.38
N THR A 61 3.20 10.10 2.60
CA THR A 61 2.03 10.36 1.76
C THR A 61 2.45 10.35 0.29
N GLU A 62 1.79 9.54 -0.53
CA GLU A 62 2.00 9.46 -1.98
C GLU A 62 0.67 9.63 -2.72
N TYR A 63 0.71 10.31 -3.86
CA TYR A 63 -0.46 10.55 -4.70
C TYR A 63 -0.45 9.61 -5.89
N PHE A 64 -1.52 8.83 -6.03
CA PHE A 64 -1.71 7.91 -7.13
C PHE A 64 -2.77 8.45 -8.09
N ASP A 65 -2.49 8.36 -9.38
CA ASP A 65 -3.49 8.57 -10.40
C ASP A 65 -4.33 7.29 -10.55
N PRO A 66 -5.65 7.34 -10.31
CA PRO A 66 -6.49 6.18 -10.53
C PRO A 66 -6.43 5.78 -12.01
N PRO A 67 -6.34 4.49 -12.29
CA PRO A 67 -6.24 4.01 -13.66
C PRO A 67 -7.50 4.35 -14.45
N LEU A 68 -7.33 4.57 -15.76
CA LEU A 68 -8.44 4.76 -16.69
C LEU A 68 -9.30 3.48 -16.84
N HIS A 69 -8.73 2.33 -16.48
CA HIS A 69 -9.35 1.02 -16.49
C HIS A 69 -9.53 0.48 -15.08
N LYS A 70 -10.19 -0.68 -14.93
CA LYS A 70 -10.35 -1.34 -13.62
C LYS A 70 -9.03 -1.81 -13.01
N ASP A 71 -7.98 -1.97 -13.83
CA ASP A 71 -6.69 -2.53 -13.44
C ASP A 71 -5.65 -1.43 -13.22
N ILE A 72 -4.86 -1.56 -12.15
CA ILE A 72 -3.79 -0.62 -11.85
C ILE A 72 -2.62 -0.78 -12.84
N GLY A 73 -2.03 0.34 -13.25
CA GLY A 73 -0.87 0.36 -14.13
C GLY A 73 0.40 -0.16 -13.45
N THR A 74 1.30 -0.78 -14.24
CA THR A 74 2.57 -1.35 -13.74
C THR A 74 3.40 -0.35 -12.94
N GLN A 75 3.46 0.92 -13.37
CA GLN A 75 4.21 1.96 -12.68
C GLN A 75 3.64 2.25 -11.28
N ALA A 76 2.32 2.30 -11.16
CA ALA A 76 1.65 2.51 -9.88
C ALA A 76 1.84 1.30 -8.94
N VAL A 77 1.87 0.07 -9.48
CA VAL A 77 2.23 -1.13 -8.70
C VAL A 77 3.66 -1.05 -8.16
N VAL A 78 4.63 -0.62 -8.97
CA VAL A 78 6.03 -0.46 -8.54
C VAL A 78 6.16 0.58 -7.43
N ASN A 79 5.44 1.69 -7.56
CA ASN A 79 5.39 2.76 -6.56
C ASN A 79 4.75 2.28 -5.24
N LEU A 80 3.58 1.63 -5.30
CA LEU A 80 2.93 1.01 -4.15
C LEU A 80 3.83 0.00 -3.44
N ARG A 81 4.49 -0.88 -4.22
CA ARG A 81 5.42 -1.86 -3.66
C ARG A 81 6.53 -1.20 -2.86
N ARG A 82 7.09 -0.10 -3.38
CA ARG A 82 8.13 0.67 -2.69
C ARG A 82 7.58 1.27 -1.40
N MET A 83 6.43 1.92 -1.45
CA MET A 83 5.79 2.57 -0.31
C MET A 83 5.42 1.56 0.79
N LEU A 84 4.78 0.45 0.42
CA LEU A 84 4.48 -0.66 1.34
C LEU A 84 5.74 -1.27 1.95
N THR A 85 6.82 -1.40 1.17
CA THR A 85 8.10 -1.92 1.70
C THR A 85 8.69 -0.98 2.75
N LYS A 86 8.68 0.33 2.48
CA LYS A 86 9.16 1.34 3.44
C LYS A 86 8.33 1.39 4.72
N ALA A 87 7.02 1.20 4.60
CA ALA A 87 6.12 1.11 5.74
C ALA A 87 6.20 -0.21 6.52
N GLY A 88 7.05 -1.15 6.10
CA GLY A 88 7.22 -2.42 6.81
C GLY A 88 6.23 -3.53 6.42
N TYR A 89 5.61 -3.45 5.24
CA TYR A 89 4.75 -4.52 4.70
C TYR A 89 5.46 -5.40 3.66
N GLY A 90 6.71 -5.11 3.32
CA GLY A 90 7.53 -5.93 2.43
C GLY A 90 8.19 -7.12 3.14
N ALA A 91 8.57 -8.15 2.39
CA ALA A 91 9.21 -9.37 2.90
C ALA A 91 10.54 -9.16 3.68
N GLY A 92 11.06 -7.92 3.77
CA GLY A 92 12.21 -7.54 4.60
C GLY A 92 11.86 -6.79 5.91
N ALA A 93 10.58 -6.61 6.22
CA ALA A 93 10.16 -5.80 7.38
C ALA A 93 10.36 -6.47 8.75
N ALA A 94 10.74 -7.75 8.78
CA ALA A 94 11.17 -8.38 10.01
C ALA A 94 12.46 -7.78 10.59
N GLU A 95 13.23 -6.97 9.81
CA GLU A 95 14.57 -6.52 10.22
C GLU A 95 14.80 -4.99 10.12
N ALA A 96 13.76 -4.17 9.83
CA ALA A 96 13.92 -2.73 9.55
C ALA A 96 13.34 -1.78 10.61
N GLY A 97 13.00 -2.28 11.80
CA GLY A 97 12.48 -1.48 12.92
C GLY A 97 13.52 -1.00 13.95
N ALA A 98 14.82 -1.15 13.68
CA ALA A 98 15.88 -0.79 14.62
C ALA A 98 17.02 0.01 13.96
N ASN A 99 16.75 1.21 13.44
CA ASN A 99 17.80 2.22 13.32
C ASN A 99 17.29 3.65 13.07
N GLY A 100 17.62 4.56 13.99
CA GLY A 100 17.83 5.99 13.74
C GLY A 100 16.59 6.90 13.80
N GLY A 101 16.52 7.94 14.63
CA GLY A 101 17.60 8.64 15.30
C GLY A 101 17.11 9.45 16.50
N ASP A 102 17.86 9.30 17.57
CA ASP A 102 18.00 10.23 18.68
C ASP A 102 19.22 11.11 18.32
N ALA A 103 19.01 12.43 18.24
CA ALA A 103 20.06 13.45 18.23
C ALA A 103 19.46 14.81 18.64
#